data_AF-A0A9W9T4F1-F1
#
_entry.id   AF-A0A9W9T4F1-F1
#
_cell.length_a   1.000
_cell.length_b   1.000
_cell.length_c   1.000
_cell.angle_alpha   90.00
_cell.angle_beta   90.00
_cell.angle_gamma   90.00
#
_symmetry.space_group_name_H-M   'P 1'
#
loop_
_entity.id
_entity.type
_entity.pdbx_description
1 polymer ?
#
loop_
_entity_poly.entity_id
_entity_poly.type
_entity_poly.pdbx_seq_one_letter_code
_entity_poly.pdbx_strand_id
1 'polypeptide(L)'
;MPSTKIPPLTLLLAFIDLDNELQELLHLEVAMKLYDQTVGFRNLTMMVTGAIPISDMISTKAMLGFHLEAWEQAREKEEYLERSVLARFRQLPDDMKYIFVRAHRSALNDLGL
;
A
#
# COMPACT_ATOMS: atom_id res chain seq x y z
N MET A 1 -35.00 7.80 -20.58
CA MET A 1 -33.94 7.84 -19.54
C MET A 1 -32.65 8.30 -20.21
N PRO A 2 -31.96 9.34 -19.73
CA PRO A 2 -30.68 9.71 -20.30
C PRO A 2 -29.68 8.61 -19.93
N SER A 3 -29.09 7.98 -20.95
CA SER A 3 -28.00 7.03 -20.78
C SER A 3 -26.79 7.82 -20.26
N THR A 4 -26.48 7.70 -18.97
CA THR A 4 -25.25 8.20 -18.35
C THR A 4 -24.06 7.36 -18.82
N LYS A 5 -23.73 7.46 -20.11
CA LYS A 5 -22.47 6.93 -20.63
C LYS A 5 -21.37 7.86 -20.15
N ILE A 6 -20.53 7.36 -19.24
CA ILE A 6 -19.29 8.02 -18.87
C ILE A 6 -18.49 8.27 -20.17
N PRO A 7 -17.94 9.47 -20.39
CA PRO A 7 -17.17 9.74 -21.59
C PRO A 7 -16.02 8.75 -21.75
N PRO A 8 -15.72 8.26 -22.96
CA PRO A 8 -14.65 7.27 -23.19
C PRO A 8 -13.29 7.70 -22.64
N LEU A 9 -12.98 8.99 -22.70
CA LEU A 9 -11.73 9.55 -22.16
C LEU A 9 -11.67 9.45 -20.62
N THR A 10 -12.80 9.72 -19.95
CA THR A 10 -12.92 9.63 -18.49
C THR A 10 -12.80 8.18 -18.01
N LEU A 11 -13.35 7.23 -18.79
CA LEU A 11 -13.21 5.80 -18.53
C LEU A 11 -11.75 5.33 -18.64
N LEU A 12 -11.03 5.78 -19.67
CA LEU A 12 -9.63 5.43 -19.85
C LEU A 12 -8.77 5.98 -18.71
N LEU A 13 -8.99 7.24 -18.31
CA LEU A 13 -8.29 7.84 -17.18
C LEU A 13 -8.59 7.11 -15.87
N ALA A 14 -9.85 6.74 -15.62
CA ALA A 14 -10.22 5.98 -14.43
C ALA A 14 -9.54 4.60 -14.38
N PHE A 15 -9.35 3.95 -15.55
CA PHE A 15 -8.63 2.69 -15.65
C PHE A 15 -7.14 2.85 -15.37
N ILE A 16 -6.50 3.89 -15.93
CA ILE A 16 -5.08 4.19 -15.70
C ILE A 16 -4.84 4.55 -14.23
N ASP A 17 -5.70 5.37 -13.63
CA ASP A 17 -5.60 5.72 -12.21
C ASP A 17 -5.72 4.48 -11.32
N LEU A 18 -6.68 3.59 -11.63
CA LEU A 18 -6.86 2.34 -10.89
C LEU A 18 -5.62 1.43 -11.02
N ASP A 19 -5.03 1.34 -12.20
CA ASP A 19 -3.81 0.57 -12.44
C ASP A 19 -2.63 1.12 -11.62
N ASN A 20 -2.44 2.44 -11.65
CA ASN A 20 -1.39 3.11 -10.89
C ASN A 20 -1.57 2.92 -9.37
N GLU A 21 -2.80 3.10 -8.86
CA GLU A 21 -3.11 2.91 -7.43
C GLU A 21 -2.89 1.46 -6.99
N LEU A 22 -3.25 0.48 -7.82
CA LEU A 22 -2.98 -0.93 -7.54
C LEU A 22 -1.48 -1.23 -7.51
N GLN A 23 -0.71 -0.71 -8.47
CA GLN A 23 0.75 -0.87 -8.47
C GLN A 23 1.39 -0.21 -7.25
N GLU A 24 0.91 0.97 -6.85
CA GLU A 24 1.41 1.65 -5.66
C GLU A 24 1.14 0.84 -4.39
N LEU A 25 -0.06 0.25 -4.25
CA LEU A 25 -0.40 -0.62 -3.13
C LEU A 25 0.52 -1.84 -3.04
N LEU A 26 0.75 -2.53 -4.17
CA LEU A 26 1.65 -3.69 -4.22
C LEU A 26 3.08 -3.34 -3.80
N HIS A 27 3.60 -2.21 -4.29
CA HIS A 27 4.95 -1.77 -3.90
C HIS A 27 5.01 -1.41 -2.41
N LEU A 28 3.96 -0.78 -1.89
CA LEU A 28 3.87 -0.39 -0.48
C LEU A 28 3.86 -1.63 0.44
N GLU A 29 3.05 -2.65 0.15
CA GLU A 29 3.02 -3.89 0.92
C GLU A 29 4.38 -4.61 0.91
N VAL A 30 5.02 -4.70 -0.26
CA VAL A 30 6.35 -5.32 -0.38
C VAL A 30 7.37 -4.54 0.44
N ALA A 31 7.34 -3.21 0.37
CA ALA A 31 8.23 -2.35 1.16
C ALA A 31 7.98 -2.52 2.67
N MET A 32 6.72 -2.57 3.09
CA MET A 32 6.33 -2.76 4.49
C MET A 32 6.78 -4.13 5.01
N LYS A 33 6.59 -5.20 4.23
CA LYS A 33 7.07 -6.55 4.57
C LYS A 33 8.59 -6.62 4.68
N LEU A 34 9.32 -6.02 3.75
CA LEU A 34 10.79 -5.94 3.81
C LEU A 34 11.25 -5.13 5.02
N TYR A 35 10.55 -4.05 5.34
CA TYR A 35 10.85 -3.23 6.50
C TYR A 35 10.65 -3.99 7.82
N ASP A 36 9.55 -4.74 7.96
CA ASP A 36 9.32 -5.61 9.13
C ASP A 36 10.43 -6.66 9.30
N GLN A 37 10.87 -7.26 8.19
CA GLN A 37 11.95 -8.25 8.18
C GLN A 37 13.31 -7.67 8.58
N THR A 38 13.58 -6.40 8.24
CA THR A 38 14.93 -5.80 8.35
C THR A 38 15.08 -4.88 9.57
N VAL A 39 14.14 -3.96 9.76
CA VAL A 39 14.20 -2.91 10.78
C VAL A 39 13.43 -3.34 12.03
N GLY A 40 12.24 -3.93 11.87
CA GLY A 40 11.43 -4.44 12.97
C GLY A 40 12.19 -5.45 13.83
N PHE A 41 12.81 -6.45 13.20
CA PHE A 41 13.58 -7.49 13.89
C PHE A 41 14.86 -6.97 14.55
N ARG A 42 15.59 -6.07 13.89
CA ARG A 42 16.88 -5.54 14.39
C ARG A 42 16.69 -4.63 15.60
N ASN A 43 15.68 -3.76 15.59
CA ASN A 43 15.38 -2.86 16.70
C ASN A 43 14.88 -3.64 17.94
N LEU A 44 14.03 -4.65 17.76
CA LEU A 44 13.61 -5.56 18.84
C LEU A 44 14.80 -6.33 19.42
N THR A 45 15.68 -6.86 18.57
CA THR A 45 16.86 -7.61 19.02
C THR A 45 17.80 -6.74 19.85
N MET A 46 18.11 -5.53 19.40
CA MET A 46 19.00 -4.61 20.13
C MET A 46 18.41 -4.13 21.46
N MET A 47 17.08 -3.95 21.54
CA MET A 47 16.40 -3.64 22.81
C MET A 47 16.41 -4.81 23.79
N VAL A 48 16.19 -6.05 23.31
CA VAL A 48 16.12 -7.25 24.15
C VAL A 48 17.50 -7.67 24.67
N THR A 49 18.56 -7.51 23.88
CA THR A 49 19.92 -7.92 24.30
C THR A 49 20.65 -6.89 25.17
N GLY A 50 20.06 -5.71 25.42
CA GLY A 50 20.65 -4.67 26.26
C GLY A 50 21.98 -4.10 25.75
N ALA A 51 22.33 -4.35 24.48
CA ALA A 51 23.63 -4.05 23.90
C ALA A 51 23.72 -2.62 23.30
N ILE A 52 23.08 -1.63 23.94
CA ILE A 52 23.03 -0.25 23.45
C ILE A 52 23.83 0.66 24.41
N PRO A 53 24.95 1.25 23.98
CA PRO A 53 25.66 2.29 24.74
C PRO A 53 24.75 3.49 25.05
N ILE A 54 24.93 4.15 26.20
CA ILE A 54 24.04 5.24 26.66
C ILE A 54 23.98 6.44 25.67
N SER A 55 25.09 6.76 25.00
CA SER A 55 25.13 7.77 23.93
C SER A 55 24.20 7.42 22.76
N ASP A 56 24.11 6.14 22.47
CA ASP A 56 23.34 5.60 21.37
C ASP A 56 21.87 5.46 21.77
N MET A 57 21.52 5.48 23.06
CA MET A 57 20.15 5.34 23.55
C MET A 57 19.24 6.51 23.13
N ILE A 58 19.74 7.75 23.13
CA ILE A 58 18.95 8.93 22.68
C ILE A 58 18.77 8.89 21.16
N SER A 59 19.84 8.57 20.42
CA SER A 59 19.79 8.38 18.97
C SER A 59 18.85 7.23 18.59
N THR A 60 18.88 6.12 19.34
CA THR A 60 18.00 4.96 19.15
C THR A 60 16.55 5.31 19.45
N LYS A 61 16.25 6.11 20.48
CA LYS A 61 14.87 6.57 20.76
C LYS A 61 14.32 7.48 19.66
N ALA A 62 15.11 8.42 19.17
CA ALA A 62 14.70 9.29 18.05
C ALA A 62 14.49 8.48 16.77
N MET A 63 15.41 7.56 16.47
CA MET A 63 15.31 6.64 15.35
C MET A 63 14.06 5.75 15.46
N LEU A 64 13.77 5.21 16.65
CA LEU A 64 12.54 4.47 16.93
C LEU A 64 11.29 5.34 16.71
N GLY A 65 11.30 6.59 17.13
CA GLY A 65 10.21 7.55 16.87
C GLY A 65 9.95 7.72 15.38
N PHE A 66 10.98 8.00 14.59
CA PHE A 66 10.88 8.10 13.13
C PHE A 66 10.39 6.80 12.49
N HIS A 67 10.83 5.66 13.00
CA HIS A 67 10.39 4.35 12.52
C HIS A 67 8.90 4.09 12.78
N LEU A 68 8.40 4.47 13.96
CA LEU A 68 6.98 4.33 14.30
C LEU A 68 6.11 5.26 13.45
N GLU A 69 6.52 6.52 13.31
CA GLU A 69 5.80 7.50 12.50
C GLU A 69 5.75 7.10 11.02
N ALA A 70 6.90 6.71 10.44
CA ALA A 70 6.95 6.25 9.05
C ALA A 70 6.10 5.00 8.82
N TRP A 71 6.06 4.09 9.80
CA TRP A 71 5.22 2.90 9.74
C TRP A 71 3.73 3.21 9.84
N GLU A 72 3.35 4.15 10.70
CA GLU A 72 1.97 4.63 10.81
C GLU A 72 1.50 5.29 9.51
N GLN A 73 2.30 6.18 8.94
CA GLN A 73 2.01 6.81 7.64
C GLN A 73 1.90 5.78 6.50
N ALA A 74 2.74 4.74 6.51
CA ALA A 74 2.67 3.67 5.53
C ALA A 74 1.35 2.89 5.64
N ARG A 75 0.92 2.53 6.86
CA ARG A 75 -0.38 1.86 7.08
C ARG A 75 -1.58 2.72 6.70
N GLU A 76 -1.56 4.00 7.05
CA GLU A 76 -2.64 4.92 6.64
C GLU A 76 -2.76 5.00 5.11
N LYS A 77 -1.62 5.00 4.42
CA LYS A 77 -1.58 5.03 2.95
C LYS A 77 -2.04 3.70 2.34
N GLU A 78 -1.66 2.57 2.91
CA GLU A 78 -2.12 1.23 2.52
C GLU A 78 -3.65 1.16 2.59
N GLU A 79 -4.25 1.50 3.74
CA GLU A 79 -5.71 1.52 3.90
C GLU A 79 -6.41 2.47 2.92
N TYR A 80 -5.81 3.63 2.66
CA TYR A 80 -6.35 4.58 1.68
C TYR A 80 -6.36 3.98 0.27
N LEU A 81 -5.25 3.38 -0.15
CA LEU A 81 -5.10 2.79 -1.48
C LEU A 81 -6.06 1.62 -1.67
N GLU A 82 -6.18 0.70 -0.70
CA GLU A 82 -7.15 -0.40 -0.76
C GLU A 82 -8.58 0.11 -0.99
N ARG A 83 -9.00 1.10 -0.20
CA ARG A 83 -10.34 1.71 -0.32
C ARG A 83 -10.51 2.39 -1.67
N SER A 84 -9.50 3.08 -2.17
CA SER A 84 -9.53 3.78 -3.45
C SER A 84 -9.62 2.81 -4.63
N VAL A 85 -8.78 1.77 -4.65
CA VAL A 85 -8.78 0.70 -5.65
C VAL A 85 -10.15 0.03 -5.71
N LEU A 86 -10.72 -0.37 -4.57
CA LEU A 86 -12.05 -0.96 -4.51
C LEU A 86 -13.15 -0.01 -5.01
N ALA A 87 -13.09 1.27 -4.62
CA ALA A 87 -14.07 2.26 -5.03
C ALA A 87 -14.03 2.52 -6.53
N ARG A 88 -12.84 2.72 -7.12
CA ARG A 88 -12.66 2.95 -8.55
C ARG A 88 -12.98 1.71 -9.37
N PHE A 89 -12.58 0.53 -8.92
CA PHE A 89 -12.93 -0.73 -9.56
C PHE A 89 -14.45 -0.89 -9.67
N ARG A 90 -15.21 -0.58 -8.61
CA ARG A 90 -16.68 -0.64 -8.62
C ARG A 90 -17.33 0.30 -9.64
N GLN A 91 -16.70 1.45 -9.92
CA GLN A 91 -17.18 2.44 -10.89
C GLN A 91 -16.93 2.04 -12.35
N LEU A 92 -16.05 1.07 -12.61
CA LEU A 92 -15.79 0.59 -13.96
C LEU A 92 -17.00 -0.18 -14.54
N PRO A 93 -17.26 -0.07 -15.85
CA PRO A 93 -18.14 -0.98 -16.58
C PRO A 93 -17.68 -2.45 -16.49
N ASP A 94 -18.61 -3.39 -16.61
CA ASP A 94 -18.34 -4.82 -16.38
C ASP A 94 -17.31 -5.43 -17.33
N ASP A 95 -17.27 -4.97 -18.58
CA ASP A 95 -16.27 -5.36 -19.57
C ASP A 95 -14.86 -4.91 -19.17
N MET A 96 -14.73 -3.68 -18.66
CA MET A 96 -13.47 -3.14 -18.16
C MET A 96 -13.05 -3.81 -16.85
N LYS A 97 -13.99 -4.09 -15.94
CA LYS A 97 -13.72 -4.89 -14.73
C LYS A 97 -13.16 -6.26 -15.10
N TYR A 98 -13.76 -6.92 -16.09
CA TYR A 98 -13.28 -8.22 -16.56
C TYR A 98 -11.84 -8.15 -17.09
N ILE A 99 -11.53 -7.14 -17.92
CA ILE A 99 -10.18 -6.93 -18.44
C ILE A 99 -9.20 -6.65 -17.30
N PHE A 100 -9.56 -5.79 -16.35
CA PHE A 100 -8.73 -5.43 -15.21
C PHE A 100 -8.42 -6.65 -14.33
N VAL A 101 -9.45 -7.41 -13.93
CA VAL A 101 -9.28 -8.63 -13.12
C VAL A 101 -8.44 -9.67 -13.85
N ARG A 102 -8.66 -9.84 -15.17
CA ARG A 102 -7.87 -10.78 -15.96
C ARG A 102 -6.38 -10.37 -15.99
N ALA A 103 -6.08 -9.08 -16.16
CA ALA A 103 -4.71 -8.58 -16.20
C ALA A 103 -4.01 -8.67 -14.83
N HIS A 104 -4.73 -8.42 -13.75
CA HIS A 104 -4.17 -8.27 -12.40
C HIS A 104 -4.51 -9.41 -11.43
N ARG A 105 -4.97 -10.56 -11.94
CA ARG A 105 -5.49 -11.66 -11.13
C ARG A 105 -4.54 -12.10 -10.01
N SER A 106 -3.24 -12.22 -10.30
CA SER A 106 -2.25 -12.62 -9.29
C SER A 106 -2.17 -11.60 -8.17
N ALA A 107 -2.04 -10.33 -8.54
CA ALA A 107 -1.90 -9.24 -7.58
C ALA A 107 -3.15 -9.09 -6.71
N LEU A 108 -4.34 -9.16 -7.30
CA LEU A 108 -5.59 -9.11 -6.55
C LEU A 108 -5.73 -10.28 -5.56
N ASN A 109 -5.34 -11.48 -5.97
CA ASN A 109 -5.33 -12.64 -5.07
C ASN A 109 -4.34 -12.46 -3.91
N ASP A 110 -3.15 -11.92 -4.18
CA ASP A 110 -2.13 -11.68 -3.15
C ASP A 110 -2.61 -10.66 -2.11
N LEU A 111 -3.40 -9.67 -2.55
CA LEU A 111 -4.03 -8.63 -1.72
C LEU A 111 -5.36 -9.07 -1.06
N GLY A 112 -5.90 -10.24 -1.42
CA GLY A 112 -7.22 -10.68 -0.95
C GLY A 112 -8.41 -9.85 -1.45
N LEU A 113 -8.26 -9.18 -2.61
CA LEU A 113 -9.25 -8.30 -3.25
C LEU A 113 -10.08 -8.99 -4.34
#